data_AF-A0ABC8UWZ9-F1
#
_entry.id   AF-A0ABC8UWZ9-F1
#
_cell.length_a   1.000
_cell.length_b   1.000
_cell.length_c   1.000
_cell.angle_alpha   90.00
_cell.angle_beta   90.00
_cell.angle_gamma   90.00
#
_symmetry.space_group_name_H-M   'P 1'
#
loop_
_entity.id
_entity.type
_entity.pdbx_description
1 polymer ?
#
loop_
_entity_poly.entity_id
_entity_poly.type
_entity_poly.pdbx_seq_one_letter_code
_entity_poly.pdbx_strand_id
1 'polypeptide(L)'
;MPSDATNPNVRTSLGSATYAPEKDASVWKIKAFPGNKEYMLRAEFKLPSVTSEEAASDRKAPIRVKFEIPYFTVSGIQIRPQFISR
;
A
#
# COMPACT_ATOMS: atom_id res chain seq x y z
N MET A 1 -6.28 11.34 -0.27
CA MET A 1 -5.36 12.28 -0.94
C MET A 1 -6.21 13.41 -1.48
N PRO A 2 -5.68 14.63 -1.61
CA PRO A 2 -6.42 15.75 -2.20
C PRO A 2 -6.76 15.43 -3.66
N SER A 3 -8.00 15.68 -4.08
CA SER A 3 -8.50 15.44 -5.45
C SER A 3 -7.76 16.25 -6.50
N ASP A 4 -7.21 17.39 -6.08
CA ASP A 4 -6.61 18.40 -6.98
C ASP A 4 -5.09 18.25 -7.10
N ALA A 5 -4.53 17.14 -6.62
CA ALA A 5 -3.10 16.88 -6.64
C ALA A 5 -2.61 16.65 -8.08
N THR A 6 -2.01 17.69 -8.66
CA THR A 6 -1.48 17.62 -10.03
C THR A 6 0.00 17.22 -10.01
N ASN A 7 0.33 16.16 -10.76
CA ASN A 7 1.69 15.71 -11.06
C ASN A 7 2.54 15.30 -9.83
N PRO A 8 2.17 14.21 -9.11
CA PRO A 8 2.91 13.76 -7.93
C PRO A 8 4.31 13.26 -8.30
N ASN A 9 5.33 13.80 -7.62
CA ASN A 9 6.68 13.27 -7.74
C ASN A 9 6.79 12.05 -6.81
N VAL A 10 6.81 10.87 -7.41
CA VAL A 10 6.87 9.61 -6.66
C VAL A 10 8.19 8.92 -6.91
N ARG A 11 8.92 8.63 -5.84
CA ARG A 11 10.15 7.85 -5.84
C ARG A 11 9.94 6.58 -5.05
N THR A 12 10.16 5.44 -5.69
CA THR A 12 10.04 4.10 -5.09
C THR A 12 11.36 3.37 -5.18
N SER A 13 11.75 2.72 -4.08
CA SER A 13 12.94 1.83 -4.05
C SER A 13 12.74 0.52 -4.81
N LEU A 14 11.50 0.04 -4.94
CA LEU A 14 11.15 -1.15 -5.72
C LEU A 14 9.70 -1.04 -6.22
N GLY A 15 9.42 -1.64 -7.38
CA GLY A 15 8.08 -1.68 -7.94
C GLY A 15 7.69 -0.38 -8.64
N SER A 16 6.39 -0.16 -8.79
CA SER A 16 5.83 1.01 -9.46
C SER A 16 4.72 1.61 -8.62
N ALA A 17 4.74 2.93 -8.44
CA ALA A 17 3.65 3.65 -7.82
C ALA A 17 2.87 4.43 -8.86
N THR A 18 1.54 4.37 -8.76
CA THR A 18 0.61 5.05 -9.66
C THR A 18 -0.41 5.82 -8.83
N TYR A 19 -0.68 7.06 -9.21
CA TYR A 19 -1.75 7.84 -8.61
C TYR A 19 -3.10 7.41 -9.20
N ALA A 20 -4.06 7.14 -8.32
CA ALA A 20 -5.41 6.67 -8.63
C ALA A 20 -6.41 7.71 -8.08
N PRO A 21 -6.66 8.82 -8.80
CA PRO A 21 -7.55 9.90 -8.36
C PRO A 21 -8.98 9.41 -8.12
N GLU A 22 -9.43 8.40 -8.86
CA GLU A 22 -10.76 7.80 -8.72
C GLU A 22 -10.98 7.08 -7.38
N LYS A 23 -9.89 6.89 -6.61
CA LYS A 23 -9.88 6.29 -5.26
C LYS A 23 -9.31 7.23 -4.21
N ASP A 24 -9.00 8.47 -4.58
CA ASP A 24 -8.28 9.43 -3.74
C ASP A 24 -7.02 8.83 -3.10
N ALA A 25 -6.31 7.96 -3.83
CA ALA A 25 -5.24 7.11 -3.30
C ALA A 25 -4.05 6.99 -4.24
N SER A 26 -2.87 6.73 -3.68
CA SER A 26 -1.70 6.28 -4.43
C SER A 26 -1.54 4.78 -4.26
N VAL A 27 -1.41 4.06 -5.37
CA VAL A 27 -1.28 2.61 -5.40
C VAL A 27 0.16 2.24 -5.68
N TRP A 28 0.82 1.61 -4.71
CA TRP A 28 2.15 1.05 -4.87
C TRP A 28 2.05 -0.45 -5.15
N LYS A 29 2.59 -0.87 -6.29
CA LYS A 29 2.63 -2.28 -6.71
C LYS A 29 4.06 -2.80 -6.64
N ILE A 30 4.26 -3.83 -5.82
CA ILE A 30 5.52 -4.58 -5.71
C ILE A 30 5.23 -6.03 -6.12
N LYS A 31 5.95 -6.55 -7.12
CA LYS A 31 5.70 -7.91 -7.64
C LYS A 31 6.18 -9.00 -6.68
N ALA A 32 7.34 -8.79 -6.05
CA ALA A 32 7.94 -9.72 -5.12
C ALA A 32 8.50 -8.94 -3.93
N PHE A 33 8.06 -9.32 -2.73
CA PHE A 33 8.50 -8.73 -1.47
C PHE A 33 9.10 -9.85 -0.61
N PRO A 34 10.42 -10.10 -0.70
CA PRO A 34 11.07 -11.09 0.14
C PRO A 34 10.95 -10.73 1.63
N GLY A 35 10.81 -11.73 2.48
CA GLY A 35 10.85 -11.52 3.93
C GLY A 35 12.15 -10.85 4.39
N ASN A 36 12.10 -10.15 5.52
CA ASN A 36 13.23 -9.41 6.10
C ASN A 36 13.84 -8.34 5.17
N LYS A 37 13.08 -7.83 4.19
CA LYS A 37 13.47 -6.68 3.38
C LYS A 37 12.61 -5.47 3.69
N GLU A 38 13.22 -4.30 3.58
CA GLU A 38 12.56 -3.02 3.71
C GLU A 38 12.61 -2.28 2.37
N TYR A 39 11.49 -1.67 2.00
CA TYR A 39 11.37 -0.85 0.80
C TYR A 39 10.64 0.44 1.17
N MET A 40 11.11 1.56 0.63
CA MET A 40 10.53 2.89 0.83
C MET A 40 9.85 3.42 -0.44
N LEU A 41 8.72 4.11 -0.24
CA LEU A 41 8.05 4.97 -1.21
C LEU A 41 7.96 6.37 -0.64
N ARG A 42 8.42 7.37 -1.40
CA ARG A 42 8.27 8.79 -1.11
C ARG A 42 7.42 9.42 -2.20
N ALA A 43 6.33 10.08 -1.80
CA ALA A 43 5.45 10.79 -2.72
C ALA A 43 5.32 12.25 -2.27
N GLU A 44 5.60 13.18 -3.18
CA GLU A 44 5.46 14.61 -2.98
C GLU A 44 4.30 15.12 -3.85
N PHE A 45 3.28 15.65 -3.19
CA PHE A 45 2.08 16.20 -3.82
C PHE A 45 2.14 17.71 -3.73
N LYS A 46 1.96 18.38 -4.87
CA LYS A 46 1.79 19.83 -4.90
C LYS A 46 0.31 20.13 -4.71
N LEU A 47 -0.01 20.93 -3.69
CA LEU A 47 -1.36 21.38 -3.44
C LEU A 47 -1.56 22.78 -4.04
N PRO A 48 -2.70 23.06 -4.69
CA PRO A 48 -3.04 24.41 -5.09
C PRO A 48 -3.18 25.31 -3.84
N SER A 49 -2.81 26.58 -3.98
CA SER A 49 -2.81 27.56 -2.89
C SER A 49 -4.21 28.00 -2.44
N VAL A 50 -5.26 27.58 -3.15
CA VAL A 50 -6.65 27.85 -2.80
C VAL A 50 -7.10 26.77 -1.82
N THR A 51 -7.04 27.10 -0.54
CA THR A 51 -7.61 26.29 0.53
C THR A 51 -9.13 26.43 0.47
N SER A 52 -9.85 25.41 0.00
CA SER A 52 -11.29 25.32 0.27
C SER A 52 -11.47 25.15 1.78
N GLU A 53 -12.34 25.96 2.41
CA GLU A 53 -12.64 25.88 3.85
C GLU A 53 -13.20 24.49 4.26
N GLU A 54 -13.66 23.68 3.30
CA GLU A 54 -14.10 22.29 3.49
C GLU A 54 -12.98 21.25 3.44
N ALA A 55 -11.76 21.64 3.01
CA ALA A 55 -10.60 20.75 2.98
C ALA A 55 -10.05 20.41 4.39
N ALA A 56 -10.57 21.06 5.43
CA ALA A 56 -10.14 20.92 6.82
C ALA A 56 -10.49 19.56 7.45
N SER A 57 -11.30 18.71 6.81
CA SER A 57 -11.39 17.30 7.20
C SER A 57 -10.28 16.52 6.49
N ASP A 58 -9.05 16.78 6.92
CA ASP A 58 -7.81 16.09 6.53
C ASP A 58 -7.88 14.64 7.05
N ARG A 59 -8.82 13.86 6.50
CA ARG A 59 -9.05 12.45 6.83
C ARG A 59 -7.87 11.70 6.24
N LYS A 60 -6.79 11.61 7.00
CA LYS A 60 -5.69 10.68 6.74
C LYS A 60 -6.26 9.27 6.79
N ALA A 61 -6.78 8.81 5.66
CA ALA A 61 -7.29 7.47 5.52
C ALA A 61 -6.16 6.48 5.88
N PRO A 62 -6.44 5.41 6.62
CA PRO A 62 -5.43 4.44 6.98
C PRO A 62 -4.81 3.83 5.72
N ILE A 63 -3.50 3.61 5.75
CA ILE A 63 -2.78 2.93 4.68
C ILE A 63 -3.23 1.47 4.67
N ARG A 64 -3.77 1.01 3.54
CA ARG A 64 -4.20 -0.38 3.35
C ARG A 64 -3.17 -1.12 2.50
N VAL A 65 -2.78 -2.30 2.95
CA VAL A 65 -1.85 -3.19 2.23
C VAL A 65 -2.58 -4.48 1.86
N LYS A 66 -2.39 -4.94 0.62
CA LYS A 66 -2.85 -6.24 0.14
C LYS A 66 -1.63 -7.05 -0.27
N PHE A 67 -1.47 -8.22 0.33
CA PHE A 67 -0.34 -9.12 0.07
C PHE A 67 -0.78 -10.57 0.18
N GLU A 68 0.02 -11.47 -0.37
CA GLU A 68 -0.16 -12.91 -0.28
C GLU A 68 1.20 -13.53 0.08
N ILE A 69 1.23 -14.43 1.07
CA ILE A 69 2.44 -15.17 1.46
C ILE A 69 2.16 -16.66 1.26
N PRO A 70 2.61 -17.26 0.15
CA PRO A 70 2.41 -18.68 -0.09
C PRO A 70 3.06 -19.53 1.00
N TYR A 71 2.41 -20.63 1.37
CA TYR A 71 2.95 -21.65 2.30
C TYR A 71 3.32 -21.16 3.70
N PHE A 72 2.93 -19.94 4.08
CA PHE A 72 3.22 -19.38 5.40
C PHE A 72 1.94 -19.16 6.19
N THR A 73 1.89 -19.68 7.42
CA THR A 73 0.78 -19.48 8.35
C THR A 73 1.21 -18.47 9.41
N VAL A 74 0.62 -17.27 9.37
CA VAL A 74 0.89 -16.23 10.39
C VAL A 74 0.49 -16.70 11.80
N SER A 75 -0.51 -17.59 11.89
CA SER A 75 -0.97 -18.17 13.15
C SER A 75 -0.07 -19.28 13.71
N GLY A 76 0.95 -19.73 12.96
CA GLY A 76 1.83 -20.84 13.37
C GLY A 76 1.15 -22.22 13.35
N ILE A 77 -0.04 -22.34 12.77
CA ILE A 77 -0.72 -23.63 12.58
C ILE A 77 0.14 -24.51 11.67
N GLN A 78 0.45 -25.71 12.14
CA GLN A 78 1.19 -26.72 11.40
C GLN A 78 0.30 -27.93 11.15
N ILE A 79 0.14 -28.32 9.89
CA ILE A 79 -0.57 -29.54 9.52
C ILE A 79 0.37 -30.72 9.77
N ARG A 80 -0.04 -31.64 10.64
CA ARG A 80 0.66 -32.92 10.84
C ARG A 80 -0.07 -33.99 10.04
N PRO A 81 0.64 -34.81 9.24
CA PRO A 81 0.00 -35.92 8.54
C PRO A 81 -0.57 -36.90 9.55
N GLN A 82 -1.88 -37.14 9.47
CA GLN A 82 -2.53 -38.17 10.25
C GLN A 82 -2.27 -39.51 9.55
N PHE A 83 -1.60 -40.42 10.25
CA PHE A 83 -1.48 -41.79 9.79
C PHE A 83 -2.86 -42.45 9.87
N ILE A 84 -3.40 -42.85 8.72
CA ILE A 84 -4.59 -43.69 8.63
C ILE A 84 -4.10 -45.13 8.70
N SER A 85 -4.30 -45.80 9.84
CA SER A 85 -4.15 -47.26 9.88
C SER A 85 -5.37 -47.88 9.20
N ARG A 86 -5.13 -48.88 8.35
CA ARG A 86 -6.14 -49.59 7.56
C ARG A 86 -7.24 -50.22 8.39
#